data_AF-A0AAP3M4T0-F1
#
_entry.id   AF-A0AAP3M4T0-F1
#
_cell.length_a   1.000
_cell.length_b   1.000
_cell.length_c   1.000
_cell.angle_alpha   90.00
_cell.angle_beta   90.00
_cell.angle_gamma   90.00
#
_symmetry.space_group_name_H-M   'P 1'
#
loop_
_entity.id
_entity.type
_entity.pdbx_description
1 polymer ?
#
loop_
_entity_poly.entity_id
_entity_poly.type
_entity_poly.pdbx_seq_one_letter_code
_entity_poly.pdbx_strand_id
1 'polypeptide(L)'
;MGIMTAAKTSVLATALLTLQATALWSQDATQNAEAFQLDLNSVTETTEGSCRLTYVAANQSSTALDRASYQIALFDGQGVVTRLLVLEFGALSEGKTKVLQFDLADTECGSISRIVVNDSPACIAGDGNPSDLCMNGLVASSRTPIQFGI
;
A
#
# COMPACT_ATOMS: atom_id res chain seq x y z
N MET A 1 1.77 86.13 -30.99
CA MET A 1 1.09 85.10 -31.80
C MET A 1 2.15 84.44 -32.67
N GLY A 2 2.58 83.23 -32.36
CA GLY A 2 3.71 82.61 -33.07
C GLY A 2 4.26 81.41 -32.31
N ILE A 3 3.61 80.26 -32.52
CA ILE A 3 4.09 78.92 -32.16
C ILE A 3 5.07 78.48 -33.25
N MET A 4 6.28 78.07 -32.85
CA MET A 4 7.21 77.31 -33.70
C MET A 4 7.89 76.20 -32.88
N THR A 5 7.39 74.99 -33.13
CA THR A 5 8.05 73.66 -33.26
C THR A 5 9.56 73.71 -33.59
N ALA A 6 10.45 72.75 -33.32
CA ALA A 6 10.49 71.30 -33.01
C ALA A 6 11.87 71.03 -32.32
N ALA A 7 12.33 69.85 -31.87
CA ALA A 7 12.23 68.50 -32.42
C ALA A 7 12.81 67.45 -31.46
N LYS A 8 12.16 66.27 -31.49
CA LYS A 8 12.71 64.90 -31.48
C LYS A 8 13.65 64.49 -30.33
N THR A 9 13.00 63.94 -29.32
CA THR A 9 13.49 62.91 -28.39
C THR A 9 14.24 61.78 -29.11
N SER A 10 15.53 61.62 -28.79
CA SER A 10 16.31 60.43 -29.16
C SER A 10 16.18 59.36 -28.08
N VAL A 11 15.63 58.22 -28.47
CA VAL A 11 15.57 56.96 -27.73
C VAL A 11 16.86 56.19 -27.98
N LEU A 12 17.58 55.79 -26.93
CA LEU A 12 18.64 54.76 -26.91
C LEU A 12 18.91 54.45 -25.42
N ALA A 13 19.01 53.24 -24.89
CA ALA A 13 19.00 51.91 -25.45
C ALA A 13 18.48 50.95 -24.34
N THR A 14 17.65 50.00 -24.75
CA THR A 14 16.93 49.04 -23.92
C THR A 14 17.88 48.13 -23.15
N ALA A 15 17.81 48.15 -21.81
CA ALA A 15 18.54 47.23 -20.96
C ALA A 15 17.97 45.81 -21.08
N LEU A 16 18.87 44.85 -21.33
CA LEU A 16 18.61 43.42 -21.32
C LEU A 16 18.13 42.97 -19.92
N LEU A 17 16.92 42.44 -19.83
CA LEU A 17 16.54 41.51 -18.76
C LEU A 17 16.26 40.15 -19.38
N THR A 18 17.27 39.28 -19.37
CA THR A 18 17.09 37.85 -19.62
C THR A 18 16.36 37.25 -18.43
N LEU A 19 15.04 37.05 -18.56
CA LEU A 19 14.26 36.23 -17.64
C LEU A 19 14.76 34.79 -17.74
N GLN A 20 15.56 34.35 -16.77
CA GLN A 20 15.85 32.93 -16.59
C GLN A 20 14.58 32.29 -16.04
N ALA A 21 13.90 31.49 -16.86
CA ALA A 21 12.78 30.67 -16.44
C ALA A 21 13.26 29.73 -15.34
N THR A 22 12.75 29.93 -14.13
CA THR A 22 12.88 28.98 -13.03
C THR A 22 12.28 27.66 -13.47
N ALA A 23 13.12 26.61 -13.55
CA ALA A 23 12.67 25.25 -13.72
C ALA A 23 11.70 24.92 -12.57
N LEU A 24 10.44 24.69 -12.91
CA LEU A 24 9.49 24.00 -12.04
C LEU A 24 10.01 22.57 -11.87
N TRP A 25 10.63 22.28 -10.73
CA TRP A 25 10.82 20.89 -10.32
C TRP A 25 9.43 20.27 -10.13
N SER A 26 9.05 19.34 -11.00
CA SER A 26 7.94 18.44 -10.74
C SER A 26 8.29 17.64 -9.49
N GLN A 27 7.44 17.72 -8.46
CA GLN A 27 7.44 16.70 -7.43
C GLN A 27 6.99 15.42 -8.12
N ASP A 28 7.94 14.52 -8.42
CA ASP A 28 7.59 13.12 -8.64
C ASP A 28 6.91 12.66 -7.35
N ALA A 29 5.59 12.51 -7.44
CA ALA A 29 4.79 12.00 -6.35
C ALA A 29 5.38 10.65 -5.95
N THR A 30 5.71 10.51 -4.68
CA THR A 30 6.05 9.25 -4.03
C THR A 30 4.84 8.32 -4.12
N GLN A 31 4.57 7.76 -5.29
CA GLN A 31 3.36 6.99 -5.61
C GLN A 31 3.48 5.51 -5.20
N ASN A 32 4.34 5.22 -4.22
CA ASN A 32 4.64 3.86 -3.75
C ASN A 32 4.32 3.63 -2.26
N ALA A 33 3.72 4.61 -1.56
CA ALA A 33 3.53 4.47 -0.11
C ALA A 33 2.50 3.39 0.29
N GLU A 34 1.63 2.94 -0.61
CA GLU A 34 0.52 2.01 -0.29
C GLU A 34 0.25 1.04 -1.45
N ALA A 35 1.30 0.43 -2.00
CA ALA A 35 1.20 -0.41 -3.19
C ALA A 35 0.47 -1.74 -2.94
N PHE A 36 0.45 -2.22 -1.69
CA PHE A 36 -0.20 -3.46 -1.30
C PHE A 36 -1.06 -3.27 -0.06
N GLN A 37 -2.26 -3.84 -0.11
CA GLN A 37 -3.19 -3.85 1.02
C GLN A 37 -3.47 -5.29 1.44
N LEU A 38 -3.49 -5.51 2.75
CA LEU A 38 -3.96 -6.74 3.36
C LEU A 38 -4.96 -6.38 4.47
N ASP A 39 -6.21 -6.81 4.29
CA ASP A 39 -7.30 -6.52 5.21
C ASP A 39 -7.74 -7.78 5.94
N LEU A 40 -7.83 -7.74 7.26
CA LEU A 40 -8.68 -8.66 8.02
C LEU A 40 -10.14 -8.18 7.88
N ASN A 41 -10.88 -8.83 6.99
CA ASN A 41 -12.19 -8.36 6.53
C ASN A 41 -13.33 -8.83 7.43
N SER A 42 -13.32 -10.09 7.86
CA SER A 42 -14.33 -10.63 8.76
C SER A 42 -13.77 -11.77 9.60
N VAL A 43 -14.41 -11.96 10.76
CA VAL A 43 -14.12 -13.00 11.74
C VAL A 43 -15.47 -13.59 12.14
N THR A 44 -15.66 -14.89 12.06
CA THR A 44 -16.97 -15.53 12.31
C THR A 44 -16.79 -16.89 12.96
N GLU A 45 -17.55 -17.14 14.02
CA GLU A 45 -17.65 -18.48 14.59
C GLU A 45 -18.38 -19.40 13.61
N THR A 46 -17.79 -20.56 13.29
CA THR A 46 -18.46 -21.55 12.46
C THR A 46 -19.38 -22.45 13.28
N THR A 47 -20.25 -23.20 12.59
CA THR A 47 -21.13 -24.20 13.23
C THR A 47 -20.38 -25.34 13.89
N GLU A 48 -19.13 -25.57 13.49
CA GLU A 48 -18.22 -26.58 14.01
C GLU A 48 -17.38 -26.07 15.20
N GLY A 49 -17.60 -24.82 15.66
CA GLY A 49 -16.85 -24.21 16.75
C GLY A 49 -15.42 -23.80 16.36
N SER A 50 -15.16 -23.61 15.08
CA SER A 50 -13.89 -23.07 14.58
C SER A 50 -14.00 -21.57 14.34
N CYS A 51 -12.87 -20.85 14.42
CA CYS A 51 -12.85 -19.44 14.06
C CYS A 51 -12.49 -19.26 12.58
N ARG A 52 -13.43 -18.74 11.80
CA ARG A 52 -13.23 -18.43 10.39
C ARG A 52 -12.75 -17.01 10.21
N LEU A 53 -11.56 -16.86 9.65
CA LEU A 53 -10.95 -15.58 9.28
C LEU A 53 -11.08 -15.36 7.77
N THR A 54 -11.51 -14.18 7.36
CA THR A 54 -11.53 -13.76 5.96
C THR A 54 -10.55 -12.62 5.75
N TYR A 55 -9.61 -12.82 4.82
CA TYR A 55 -8.62 -11.84 4.41
C TYR A 55 -8.88 -11.35 2.99
N VAL A 56 -8.57 -10.07 2.75
CA VAL A 56 -8.60 -9.48 1.40
C VAL A 56 -7.24 -8.89 1.10
N ALA A 57 -6.59 -9.35 0.04
CA ALA A 57 -5.34 -8.78 -0.47
C ALA A 57 -5.62 -8.02 -1.76
N ALA A 58 -5.06 -6.82 -1.90
CA ALA A 58 -5.12 -6.04 -3.13
C ALA A 58 -3.73 -5.58 -3.57
N ASN A 59 -3.40 -5.87 -4.83
CA ASN A 59 -2.22 -5.33 -5.50
C ASN A 59 -2.60 -4.04 -6.21
N GLN A 60 -2.19 -2.90 -5.64
CA GLN A 60 -2.39 -1.57 -6.22
C GLN A 60 -1.12 -1.03 -6.88
N SER A 61 -0.06 -1.84 -6.92
CA SER A 61 1.15 -1.55 -7.68
C SER A 61 0.94 -1.77 -9.18
N SER A 62 1.86 -1.26 -9.99
CA SER A 62 1.99 -1.55 -11.42
C SER A 62 2.74 -2.86 -11.72
N THR A 63 3.05 -3.67 -10.71
CA THR A 63 3.81 -4.92 -10.86
C THR A 63 2.90 -6.12 -10.61
N ALA A 64 2.73 -6.97 -11.60
CA ALA A 64 2.06 -8.26 -11.41
C ALA A 64 2.94 -9.21 -10.57
N LEU A 65 2.33 -9.91 -9.63
CA LEU A 65 2.97 -10.97 -8.85
C LEU A 65 2.47 -12.34 -9.31
N ASP A 66 3.40 -13.27 -9.55
CA ASP A 66 3.09 -14.67 -9.81
C ASP A 66 2.82 -15.44 -8.53
N ARG A 67 3.42 -15.01 -7.41
CA ARG A 67 3.13 -15.52 -6.07
C ARG A 67 3.20 -14.40 -5.04
N ALA A 68 2.16 -14.33 -4.21
CA ALA A 68 2.11 -13.51 -3.01
C ALA A 68 1.60 -14.38 -1.85
N SER A 69 2.33 -14.35 -0.74
CA SER A 69 1.93 -14.98 0.52
C SER A 69 2.34 -14.12 1.71
N TYR A 70 1.66 -14.28 2.83
CA TYR A 70 1.93 -13.53 4.06
C TYR A 70 1.96 -14.47 5.26
N GLN A 71 3.05 -14.44 6.02
CA GLN A 71 3.08 -15.08 7.32
C GLN A 71 2.41 -14.19 8.36
N ILE A 72 1.46 -14.76 9.10
CA ILE A 72 0.79 -14.08 10.19
C ILE A 72 1.03 -14.80 11.52
N ALA A 73 1.11 -14.04 12.60
CA ALA A 73 1.14 -14.53 13.98
C ALA A 73 -0.16 -14.13 14.70
N LEU A 74 -0.78 -15.08 15.38
CA LEU A 74 -1.99 -14.87 16.17
C LEU A 74 -1.62 -14.78 17.64
N PHE A 75 -2.18 -13.80 18.33
CA PHE A 75 -1.99 -13.57 19.76
C PHE A 75 -3.31 -13.78 20.52
N ASP A 76 -3.23 -14.41 21.68
CA ASP A 76 -4.37 -14.55 22.59
C ASP A 76 -4.64 -13.27 23.41
N GLY A 77 -5.68 -13.30 24.25
CA GLY A 77 -6.02 -12.23 25.19
C GLY A 77 -4.93 -11.85 26.20
N GLN A 78 -3.91 -12.70 26.40
CA GLN A 78 -2.75 -12.43 27.26
C GLN A 78 -1.56 -11.87 26.48
N GLY A 79 -1.67 -11.72 25.16
CA GLY A 79 -0.59 -11.27 24.30
C GLY A 79 0.45 -12.35 24.02
N VAL A 80 0.11 -13.63 24.20
CA VAL A 80 0.98 -14.77 23.87
C VAL A 80 0.72 -15.20 22.43
N VAL A 81 1.77 -15.47 21.67
CA VAL A 81 1.65 -16.03 20.31
C VAL A 81 1.14 -17.46 20.42
N THR A 82 -0.01 -17.76 19.83
CA THR A 82 -0.61 -19.09 19.86
C THR A 82 -0.38 -19.85 18.56
N ARG A 83 -0.29 -19.16 17.42
CA ARG A 83 -0.12 -19.78 16.10
C ARG A 83 0.68 -18.88 15.15
N LEU A 84 1.44 -19.50 14.26
CA LEU A 84 1.98 -18.88 13.05
C LEU A 84 1.39 -19.60 11.83
N LEU A 85 0.94 -18.85 10.84
CA LEU A 85 0.27 -19.36 9.64
C LEU A 85 0.77 -18.62 8.40
N VAL A 86 0.67 -19.24 7.23
CA VAL A 86 0.94 -18.59 5.95
C VAL A 86 -0.35 -18.50 5.14
N LEU A 87 -0.70 -17.29 4.73
CA LEU A 87 -1.80 -16.99 3.83
C LEU A 87 -1.27 -17.05 2.39
N GLU A 88 -1.68 -18.06 1.62
CA GLU A 88 -1.23 -18.28 0.25
C GLU A 88 -2.21 -17.68 -0.76
N PHE A 89 -1.99 -16.44 -1.19
CA PHE A 89 -2.83 -15.79 -2.20
C PHE A 89 -2.48 -16.21 -3.62
N GLY A 90 -1.27 -16.74 -3.86
CA GLY A 90 -0.78 -17.12 -5.18
C GLY A 90 -0.63 -15.90 -6.10
N ALA A 91 -0.92 -16.05 -7.39
CA ALA A 91 -0.75 -14.96 -8.36
C ALA A 91 -1.70 -13.78 -8.10
N LEU A 92 -1.16 -12.57 -8.02
CA LEU A 92 -1.90 -11.33 -7.80
C LEU A 92 -1.45 -10.29 -8.83
N SER A 93 -2.12 -10.27 -9.98
CA SER A 93 -1.86 -9.32 -11.06
C SER A 93 -2.07 -7.87 -10.62
N GLU A 94 -1.54 -6.91 -11.37
CA GLU A 94 -1.81 -5.48 -11.19
C GLU A 94 -3.31 -5.20 -11.07
N GLY A 95 -3.69 -4.39 -10.08
CA GLY A 95 -5.08 -4.01 -9.78
C GLY A 95 -5.95 -5.15 -9.25
N LYS A 96 -5.40 -6.36 -9.06
CA LYS A 96 -6.18 -7.53 -8.64
C LYS A 96 -6.44 -7.49 -7.13
N THR A 97 -7.67 -7.76 -6.76
CA THR A 97 -8.07 -8.14 -5.40
C THR A 97 -8.32 -9.64 -5.32
N LYS A 98 -7.86 -10.27 -4.23
CA LYS A 98 -8.17 -11.65 -3.87
C LYS A 98 -8.70 -11.73 -2.45
N VAL A 99 -9.59 -12.68 -2.24
CA VAL A 99 -10.15 -13.00 -0.94
C VAL A 99 -9.70 -14.41 -0.57
N LEU A 100 -9.21 -14.58 0.64
CA LEU A 100 -8.84 -15.87 1.22
C LEU A 100 -9.61 -16.06 2.51
N GLN A 101 -10.13 -17.26 2.73
CA GLN A 101 -10.80 -17.61 3.97
C GLN A 101 -10.11 -18.82 4.58
N PHE A 102 -9.94 -18.79 5.90
CA PHE A 102 -9.27 -19.85 6.64
C PHE A 102 -9.99 -20.14 7.95
N ASP A 103 -10.17 -21.43 8.25
CA ASP A 103 -10.81 -21.87 9.48
C ASP A 103 -9.75 -22.36 10.47
N LEU A 104 -9.74 -21.74 11.64
CA LEU A 104 -8.92 -22.14 12.78
C LEU A 104 -9.71 -23.16 13.58
N ALA A 105 -9.44 -24.44 13.31
CA ALA A 105 -9.94 -25.52 14.15
C ALA A 105 -9.52 -25.31 15.61
N ASP A 106 -10.42 -25.66 16.52
CA ASP A 106 -10.22 -25.59 17.97
C ASP A 106 -9.78 -24.19 18.43
N THR A 107 -10.39 -23.14 17.87
CA THR A 107 -10.11 -21.74 18.23
C THR A 107 -11.41 -20.97 18.25
N GLU A 108 -11.76 -20.43 19.42
CA GLU A 108 -12.83 -19.45 19.54
C GLU A 108 -12.34 -18.11 18.99
N CYS A 109 -13.11 -17.44 18.15
CA CYS A 109 -12.74 -16.15 17.60
C CYS A 109 -12.49 -15.10 18.68
N GLY A 110 -13.28 -15.15 19.76
CA GLY A 110 -13.13 -14.24 20.90
C GLY A 110 -11.80 -14.40 21.66
N SER A 111 -11.09 -15.51 21.46
CA SER A 111 -9.79 -15.75 22.10
C SER A 111 -8.64 -14.98 21.44
N ILE A 112 -8.81 -14.51 20.20
CA ILE A 112 -7.78 -13.82 19.41
C ILE A 112 -7.85 -12.32 19.70
N SER A 113 -6.80 -11.74 20.26
CA SER A 113 -6.75 -10.31 20.58
C SER A 113 -6.13 -9.47 19.45
N ARG A 114 -5.13 -10.04 18.79
CA ARG A 114 -4.30 -9.37 17.80
C ARG A 114 -3.72 -10.36 16.81
N ILE A 115 -3.58 -9.91 15.57
CA ILE A 115 -2.89 -10.62 14.50
C ILE A 115 -1.82 -9.70 13.93
N VAL A 116 -0.64 -10.23 13.65
CA VAL A 116 0.50 -9.49 13.10
C VAL A 116 0.96 -10.15 11.80
N VAL A 117 1.27 -9.37 10.77
CA VAL A 117 1.98 -9.81 9.57
C VAL A 117 3.48 -9.78 9.86
N ASN A 118 4.11 -10.95 9.96
CA ASN A 118 5.53 -11.03 10.27
C ASN A 118 6.42 -10.90 9.03
N ASP A 119 6.01 -11.50 7.91
CA ASP A 119 6.84 -11.62 6.71
C ASP A 119 6.01 -11.99 5.47
N SER A 120 6.63 -11.99 4.29
CA SER A 120 6.10 -12.55 3.04
C SER A 120 6.97 -13.71 2.54
N PRO A 121 6.67 -14.97 2.93
CA PRO A 121 7.49 -16.14 2.55
C PRO A 121 7.65 -16.35 1.04
N ALA A 122 6.70 -15.84 0.25
CA ALA A 122 6.77 -15.82 -1.20
C ALA A 122 6.23 -14.50 -1.73
N CYS A 123 7.11 -13.73 -2.37
CA CYS A 123 6.77 -12.55 -3.16
C CYS A 123 7.57 -12.62 -4.47
N ILE A 124 6.92 -13.10 -5.53
CA ILE A 124 7.57 -13.36 -6.83
C ILE A 124 6.88 -12.49 -7.88
N ALA A 125 7.64 -11.62 -8.54
CA ALA A 125 7.16 -10.79 -9.64
C ALA A 125 6.91 -11.62 -10.91
N GLY A 126 6.18 -11.06 -11.86
CA GLY A 126 5.81 -11.73 -13.12
C GLY A 126 6.99 -12.08 -14.04
N ASP A 127 8.21 -11.63 -13.73
CA ASP A 127 9.45 -12.06 -14.40
C ASP A 127 10.09 -13.29 -13.74
N GLY A 128 9.49 -13.80 -12.66
CA GLY A 128 9.94 -14.95 -11.89
C GLY A 128 10.94 -14.62 -10.77
N ASN A 129 11.34 -13.37 -10.61
CA ASN A 129 12.32 -12.97 -9.59
C ASN A 129 11.66 -12.65 -8.24
N PRO A 130 12.36 -12.88 -7.11
CA PRO A 130 11.93 -12.37 -5.82
C PRO A 130 11.80 -10.85 -5.81
N SER A 131 10.77 -10.36 -5.12
CA SER A 131 10.48 -8.94 -4.96
C SER A 131 10.27 -8.61 -3.47
N ASP A 132 10.59 -7.38 -3.07
CA ASP A 132 10.33 -6.85 -1.72
C ASP A 132 8.94 -6.21 -1.59
N LEU A 133 8.25 -6.06 -2.73
CA LEU A 133 7.01 -5.30 -2.88
C LEU A 133 5.87 -5.75 -1.97
N CYS A 134 5.80 -7.02 -1.59
CA CYS A 134 4.74 -7.52 -0.72
C CYS A 134 4.85 -6.96 0.70
N MET A 135 6.06 -6.66 1.19
CA MET A 135 6.27 -6.06 2.51
C MET A 135 6.57 -4.55 2.42
N ASN A 136 7.18 -4.10 1.32
CA ASN A 136 7.51 -2.70 1.11
C ASN A 136 6.24 -1.90 0.72
N GLY A 137 5.78 -1.02 1.61
CA GLY A 137 4.54 -0.27 1.40
C GLY A 137 3.27 -1.09 1.63
N LEU A 138 3.37 -2.19 2.39
CA LEU A 138 2.21 -2.96 2.85
C LEU A 138 1.38 -2.12 3.84
N VAL A 139 0.08 -2.04 3.58
CA VAL A 139 -0.90 -1.50 4.51
C VAL A 139 -1.74 -2.65 5.06
N ALA A 140 -1.54 -2.97 6.34
CA ALA A 140 -2.37 -3.92 7.07
C ALA A 140 -3.53 -3.18 7.74
N SER A 141 -4.78 -3.64 7.53
CA SER A 141 -5.97 -3.02 8.12
C SER A 141 -7.00 -4.03 8.62
N SER A 142 -7.84 -3.64 9.58
CA SER A 142 -8.89 -4.51 10.12
C SER A 142 -10.25 -3.86 9.99
N ARG A 143 -11.26 -4.65 9.60
CA ARG A 143 -12.69 -4.28 9.68
C ARG A 143 -13.39 -4.91 10.87
N THR A 144 -12.62 -5.50 11.78
CA THR A 144 -13.11 -6.22 12.96
C THR A 144 -12.53 -5.61 14.24
N PRO A 145 -13.03 -5.98 15.42
CA PRO A 145 -12.43 -5.55 16.69
C PRO A 145 -11.02 -6.11 16.94
N ILE A 146 -10.61 -7.18 16.23
CA ILE A 146 -9.27 -7.76 16.36
C ILE A 146 -8.26 -6.79 15.73
N GLN A 147 -7.22 -6.45 16.49
CA GLN A 147 -6.13 -5.61 16.00
C GLN A 147 -5.36 -6.36 14.91
N PHE A 148 -5.12 -5.70 13.78
CA PHE A 148 -4.31 -6.25 12.69
C PHE A 148 -3.28 -5.24 12.23
N GLY A 149 -2.03 -5.65 12.13
CA GLY A 149 -0.91 -4.77 11.79
C GLY A 149 0.32 -5.56 11.34
N ILE A 150 1.43 -4.83 11.17
CA ILE A 150 2.78 -5.33 10.87
C ILE A 150 3.63 -5.23 12.14
#